data_AF-A0A6A4SHG2-F1
#
_entry.id   AF-A0A6A4SHG2-F1
#
_cell.length_a   1.000
_cell.length_b   1.000
_cell.length_c   1.000
_cell.angle_alpha   90.00
_cell.angle_beta   90.00
_cell.angle_gamma   90.00
#
_symmetry.space_group_name_H-M   'P 1'
#
loop_
_entity.id
_entity.type
_entity.pdbx_description
1 polymer ?
#
loop_
_entity_poly.entity_id
_entity_poly.type
_entity_poly.pdbx_seq_one_letter_code
_entity_poly.pdbx_strand_id
1 'polypeptide(L)'
;MSADVTPDAFETQRSALLSLLDGIAIAESSCPSGARVAVVGYSAYTKYLVRFQDYRRKKQLVESVQNIALERTSNRRQLAAAMRFVGQNVFKRVRAGAMMRKVAVFFSNGPSQDVNDLVSAVMEYRALNIVPAVVSLRNAPAISRALEADDSGNSMFTVLGRDMAADLRKVKNCAICYDPCRRSEECAFIQEQVKPQEVDVDLVMVVDSSREVQADEYAGVQQLLGSVVEQLAVSSQPRRTDNQARVAVVQQSGTQAPKVEFGLQTYQDHDVMRTHLIQNMQQQGGASALGQTLEFTLKEVLLKAGQPRRKRVLLTVVGTETAYADRAKLRYVSQKAKCEGVAVFVVTVGNRYSRAQVEALASPPVQQHVIHVGRLMAEEQGYARRFFRVFMSAVNTRCQLEADAGSQCSDSVHVWFYDPRVAACSPFWYGGCGGNANRFNTEAECVRTCGSDNPNILPMPQLNSFTTKDACFLGQDPGGCQNYTMLWFFDTEQNECSRFWYGGCGGNENRFVTQDDCESLCLTKS
;
A
#
# COMPACT_ATOMS: atom_id res chain seq x y z
N MET A 1 10.29 25.59 -10.05
CA MET A 1 9.02 24.85 -10.28
C MET A 1 9.20 23.86 -11.43
N SER A 2 8.34 22.86 -11.57
CA SER A 2 8.46 21.86 -12.64
C SER A 2 8.27 22.48 -14.04
N ALA A 3 8.86 21.84 -15.04
CA ALA A 3 8.90 22.35 -16.42
C ALA A 3 7.52 22.59 -17.05
N ASP A 4 6.49 21.87 -16.60
CA ASP A 4 5.13 21.93 -17.10
C ASP A 4 4.27 23.04 -16.47
N VAL A 5 4.82 23.86 -15.57
CA VAL A 5 4.11 24.97 -14.93
C VAL A 5 4.26 26.24 -15.77
N THR A 6 3.16 26.70 -16.35
CA THR A 6 3.07 27.98 -17.05
C THR A 6 2.99 29.16 -16.06
N PRO A 7 3.27 30.41 -16.49
CA PRO A 7 3.04 31.59 -15.66
C PRO A 7 1.63 31.65 -15.07
N ASP A 8 0.59 31.42 -15.88
CA ASP A 8 -0.80 31.45 -15.41
C ASP A 8 -1.11 30.35 -14.40
N ALA A 9 -0.56 29.14 -14.60
CA ALA A 9 -0.70 28.04 -13.65
C ALA A 9 -0.02 28.38 -12.31
N PHE A 10 1.18 28.99 -12.36
CA PHE A 10 1.87 29.44 -11.16
C PHE A 10 1.09 30.54 -10.42
N GLU A 11 0.55 31.52 -11.14
CA GLU A 11 -0.29 32.56 -10.55
C GLU A 11 -1.54 31.99 -9.90
N THR A 12 -2.18 31.02 -10.54
CA THR A 12 -3.34 30.31 -9.98
C THR A 12 -2.96 29.60 -8.67
N GLN A 13 -1.82 28.90 -8.65
CA GLN A 13 -1.33 28.23 -7.43
C GLN A 13 -0.98 29.23 -6.32
N ARG A 14 -0.36 30.36 -6.65
CA ARG A 14 -0.03 31.42 -5.69
C ARG A 14 -1.29 32.06 -5.10
N SER A 15 -2.27 32.35 -5.95
CA SER A 15 -3.59 32.84 -5.52
C SER A 15 -4.30 31.83 -4.60
N ALA A 16 -4.24 30.54 -4.94
CA ALA A 16 -4.79 29.46 -4.12
C ALA A 16 -4.15 29.41 -2.73
N LEU A 17 -2.82 29.49 -2.67
CA LEU A 17 -2.07 29.53 -1.41
C LEU A 17 -2.48 30.74 -0.55
N LEU A 18 -2.59 31.93 -1.16
CA LEU A 18 -3.02 33.14 -0.46
C LEU A 18 -4.46 33.00 0.08
N SER A 19 -5.36 32.41 -0.70
CA SER A 19 -6.74 32.15 -0.26
C SER A 19 -6.80 31.16 0.91
N LEU A 20 -5.95 30.11 0.92
CA LEU A 20 -5.88 29.19 2.06
C LEU A 20 -5.31 29.86 3.32
N LEU A 21 -4.35 30.79 3.17
CA LEU A 21 -3.80 31.57 4.30
C LEU A 21 -4.80 32.60 4.85
N ASP A 22 -5.78 32.99 4.05
CA ASP A 22 -6.82 33.89 4.51
C ASP A 22 -7.66 33.24 5.63
N GLY A 23 -8.02 34.03 6.65
CA GLY A 23 -8.72 33.54 7.83
C GLY A 23 -7.95 32.55 8.75
N ILE A 24 -6.70 32.18 8.44
CA ILE A 24 -5.85 31.43 9.38
C ILE A 24 -5.13 32.42 10.33
N ALA A 25 -5.22 32.16 11.63
CA ALA A 25 -4.43 32.87 12.64
C ALA A 25 -2.99 32.35 12.63
N ILE A 26 -1.99 33.24 12.52
CA ILE A 26 -0.57 32.87 12.52
C ILE A 26 0.01 33.08 13.91
N ALA A 27 0.78 32.12 14.40
CA ALA A 27 1.39 32.17 15.72
C ALA A 27 2.45 33.29 15.80
N GLU A 28 2.14 34.36 16.53
CA GLU A 28 3.04 35.52 16.66
C GLU A 28 4.15 35.32 17.72
N SER A 29 3.99 34.31 18.59
CA SER A 29 4.89 34.07 19.72
C SER A 29 5.34 32.61 19.82
N SER A 30 6.01 32.29 20.92
CA SER A 30 6.31 30.91 21.31
C SER A 30 5.08 30.17 21.86
N CYS A 31 3.94 30.82 22.07
CA CYS A 31 2.71 30.15 22.49
C CYS A 31 2.17 29.23 21.36
N PRO A 32 1.55 28.09 21.69
CA PRO A 32 1.04 27.13 20.72
C PRO A 32 -0.33 27.56 20.12
N SER A 33 -0.65 28.85 20.12
CA SER A 33 -1.88 29.39 19.54
C SER A 33 -1.61 29.93 18.15
N GLY A 34 -2.40 29.48 17.17
CA GLY A 34 -2.23 29.82 15.75
C GLY A 34 -1.33 28.85 14.99
N ALA A 35 -1.37 28.95 13.66
CA ALA A 35 -0.61 28.12 12.74
C ALA A 35 0.80 28.68 12.52
N ARG A 36 1.73 27.79 12.16
CA ARG A 36 3.02 28.16 11.55
C ARG A 36 3.04 27.61 10.14
N VAL A 37 3.55 28.42 9.22
CA VAL A 37 3.53 28.11 7.79
C VAL A 37 4.95 28.04 7.27
N ALA A 38 5.23 27.01 6.50
CA ALA A 38 6.41 26.90 5.66
C ALA A 38 5.94 26.71 4.21
N VAL A 39 6.68 27.24 3.26
CA VAL A 39 6.40 27.13 1.84
C VAL A 39 7.62 26.54 1.17
N VAL A 40 7.42 25.47 0.41
CA VAL A 40 8.48 24.82 -0.39
C VAL A 40 8.10 24.84 -1.86
N GLY A 41 9.08 25.08 -2.71
CA GLY A 41 8.95 24.89 -4.15
C GLY A 41 9.50 23.52 -4.53
N TYR A 42 8.85 22.82 -5.46
CA TYR A 42 9.31 21.50 -5.88
C TYR A 42 9.27 21.28 -7.41
N SER A 43 10.17 20.40 -7.87
CA SER A 43 10.20 19.80 -9.20
C SER A 43 10.77 18.39 -9.08
N ALA A 44 11.96 18.10 -9.61
CA ALA A 44 12.76 16.93 -9.25
C ALA A 44 13.49 17.15 -7.91
N TYR A 45 13.60 18.40 -7.47
CA TYR A 45 14.21 18.81 -6.21
C TYR A 45 13.21 19.63 -5.40
N THR A 46 13.32 19.60 -4.07
CA THR A 46 12.50 20.41 -3.17
C THR A 46 13.36 21.42 -2.45
N LYS A 47 12.90 22.67 -2.37
CA LYS A 47 13.62 23.76 -1.69
C LYS A 47 12.69 24.62 -0.86
N TYR A 48 13.25 25.22 0.19
CA TYR A 48 12.54 26.19 1.02
C TYR A 48 12.40 27.52 0.27
N LEU A 49 11.17 28.05 0.28
CA LEU A 49 10.86 29.43 -0.10
C LEU A 49 10.55 30.24 1.17
N VAL A 50 9.89 29.61 2.14
CA VAL A 50 9.63 30.14 3.49
C VAL A 50 9.78 29.00 4.49
N ARG A 51 10.50 29.22 5.59
CA ARG A 51 10.63 28.29 6.72
C ARG A 51 9.68 28.69 7.84
N PHE A 52 9.37 27.75 8.74
CA PHE A 52 8.50 28.00 9.90
C PHE A 52 8.98 29.12 10.83
N GLN A 53 10.28 29.46 10.81
CA GLN A 53 10.85 30.50 11.67
C GLN A 53 10.97 31.88 11.00
N ASP A 54 10.76 31.98 9.70
CA ASP A 54 11.11 33.19 8.94
C ASP A 54 10.15 34.35 9.24
N TYR A 55 8.85 34.05 9.41
CA TYR A 55 7.83 35.06 9.66
C TYR A 55 6.96 34.71 10.87
N ARG A 56 6.83 35.69 11.78
CA ARG A 56 5.92 35.61 12.94
C ARG A 56 4.64 36.42 12.75
N ARG A 57 4.67 37.46 11.91
CA ARG A 57 3.51 38.31 11.62
C ARG A 57 2.85 37.89 10.32
N LYS A 58 1.52 37.72 10.35
CA LYS A 58 0.73 37.30 9.16
C LYS A 58 0.97 38.21 7.94
N LYS A 59 1.04 39.54 8.15
CA LYS A 59 1.27 40.51 7.07
C LYS A 59 2.57 40.25 6.30
N GLN A 60 3.67 40.00 7.01
CA GLN A 60 4.98 39.74 6.41
C GLN A 60 5.02 38.39 5.69
N LEU A 61 4.36 37.37 6.25
CA LEU A 61 4.22 36.07 5.58
C LEU A 61 3.45 36.23 4.26
N VAL A 62 2.31 36.93 4.27
CA VAL A 62 1.49 37.17 3.08
C VAL A 62 2.26 37.93 2.02
N GLU A 63 2.97 39.00 2.40
CA GLU A 63 3.83 39.78 1.49
C GLU A 63 4.95 38.92 0.90
N SER A 64 5.61 38.08 1.72
CA SER A 64 6.62 37.15 1.23
C SER A 64 6.05 36.13 0.24
N VAL A 65 4.82 35.65 0.45
CA VAL A 65 4.16 34.70 -0.46
C VAL A 65 3.75 35.37 -1.77
N GLN A 66 3.26 36.61 -1.71
CA GLN A 66 2.94 37.42 -2.89
C GLN A 66 4.18 37.64 -3.78
N ASN A 67 5.34 37.85 -3.15
CA ASN A 67 6.60 38.11 -3.83
C ASN A 67 7.36 36.84 -4.29
N ILE A 68 6.79 35.64 -4.13
CA ILE A 68 7.41 34.42 -4.67
C ILE A 68 7.38 34.49 -6.20
N ALA A 69 8.57 34.46 -6.81
CA ALA A 69 8.73 34.44 -8.25
C ALA A 69 8.71 33.02 -8.84
N LEU A 70 8.21 32.89 -10.06
CA LEU A 70 8.26 31.65 -10.82
C LEU A 70 9.71 31.33 -11.24
N GLU A 71 10.27 30.26 -10.70
CA GLU A 71 11.55 29.72 -11.16
C GLU A 71 11.34 28.65 -12.23
N ARG A 72 11.81 28.93 -13.45
CA ARG A 72 11.77 27.99 -14.57
C ARG A 72 12.87 26.95 -14.42
N THR A 73 12.51 25.68 -14.55
CA THR A 73 13.46 24.56 -14.57
C THR A 73 13.09 23.59 -15.68
N SER A 74 14.05 22.80 -16.16
CA SER A 74 13.80 21.68 -17.08
C SER A 74 13.34 20.40 -16.36
N ASN A 75 13.27 20.44 -15.03
CA ASN A 75 12.97 19.26 -14.21
C ASN A 75 11.48 18.93 -14.24
N ARG A 76 11.19 17.63 -14.35
CA ARG A 76 9.81 17.12 -14.23
C ARG A 76 9.37 17.03 -12.76
N ARG A 77 8.06 16.93 -12.55
CA ARG A 77 7.43 16.85 -11.23
C ARG A 77 7.68 15.48 -10.56
N GLN A 78 8.21 15.51 -9.34
CA GLN A 78 8.34 14.36 -8.44
C GLN A 78 7.63 14.66 -7.10
N LEU A 79 6.32 14.39 -7.07
CA LEU A 79 5.47 14.66 -5.91
C LEU A 79 5.80 13.73 -4.74
N ALA A 80 6.03 12.44 -4.96
CA ALA A 80 6.35 11.50 -3.88
C ALA A 80 7.68 11.87 -3.20
N ALA A 81 8.70 12.26 -3.98
CA ALA A 81 9.96 12.79 -3.46
C ALA A 81 9.75 14.07 -2.63
N ALA A 82 8.93 15.00 -3.12
CA ALA A 82 8.59 16.22 -2.40
C ALA A 82 7.83 15.95 -1.10
N MET A 83 6.87 15.02 -1.12
CA MET A 83 6.16 14.56 0.07
C MET A 83 7.15 14.03 1.11
N ARG A 84 8.02 13.08 0.75
CA ARG A 84 9.05 12.55 1.67
C ARG A 84 9.96 13.64 2.21
N PHE A 85 10.42 14.58 1.36
CA PHE A 85 11.23 15.71 1.82
C PHE A 85 10.50 16.53 2.91
N VAL A 86 9.23 16.86 2.69
CA VAL A 86 8.41 17.61 3.65
C VAL A 86 8.23 16.83 4.96
N GLY A 87 7.90 15.54 4.90
CA GLY A 87 7.75 14.70 6.10
C GLY A 87 9.04 14.57 6.90
N GLN A 88 10.15 14.27 6.22
CA GLN A 88 11.43 13.92 6.84
C GLN A 88 12.30 15.13 7.20
N ASN A 89 12.06 16.31 6.61
CA ASN A 89 12.88 17.50 6.83
C ASN A 89 12.08 18.68 7.39
N VAL A 90 10.95 19.03 6.76
CA VAL A 90 10.14 20.19 7.18
C VAL A 90 9.46 19.90 8.52
N PHE A 91 8.86 18.72 8.67
CA PHE A 91 8.20 18.29 9.92
C PHE A 91 9.11 17.59 10.93
N LYS A 92 10.42 17.45 10.66
CA LYS A 92 11.36 16.67 11.50
C LYS A 92 11.46 17.17 12.94
N ARG A 93 11.47 18.49 13.13
CA ARG A 93 11.69 19.14 14.44
C ARG A 93 10.62 20.20 14.71
N VAL A 94 9.37 19.84 14.46
CA VAL A 94 8.24 20.67 14.88
C VAL A 94 7.93 20.44 16.35
N ARG A 95 7.27 21.41 16.99
CA ARG A 95 6.91 21.32 18.39
C ARG A 95 5.96 20.15 18.62
N ALA A 96 6.13 19.43 19.72
CA ALA A 96 5.11 18.53 20.20
C ALA A 96 4.05 19.33 20.94
N GLY A 97 2.78 19.05 20.67
CA GLY A 97 1.65 19.64 21.38
C GLY A 97 0.41 18.79 21.15
N ALA A 98 -0.34 18.52 22.22
CA ALA A 98 -1.51 17.64 22.17
C ALA A 98 -2.57 18.09 21.15
N MET A 99 -2.69 19.41 20.94
CA MET A 99 -3.61 20.02 19.97
C MET A 99 -2.94 20.41 18.63
N MET A 100 -1.67 20.06 18.43
CA MET A 100 -0.96 20.44 17.20
C MET A 100 -1.28 19.47 16.07
N ARG A 101 -1.82 20.00 14.97
CA ARG A 101 -2.08 19.24 13.74
C ARG A 101 -1.02 19.56 12.68
N LYS A 102 -0.47 18.52 12.05
CA LYS A 102 0.45 18.68 10.90
C LYS A 102 -0.35 18.52 9.62
N VAL A 103 -0.33 19.52 8.76
CA VAL A 103 -1.05 19.53 7.48
C VAL A 103 -0.09 19.95 6.38
N ALA A 104 -0.07 19.22 5.29
CA ALA A 104 0.76 19.51 4.13
C ALA A 104 -0.13 19.65 2.89
N VAL A 105 -0.17 20.85 2.32
CA VAL A 105 -0.93 21.13 1.10
C VAL A 105 0.03 21.19 -0.08
N PHE A 106 -0.16 20.33 -1.07
CA PHE A 106 0.63 20.24 -2.29
C PHE A 106 -0.13 20.80 -3.47
N PHE A 107 0.44 21.80 -4.14
CA PHE A 107 -0.10 22.32 -5.40
C PHE A 107 0.55 21.60 -6.59
N SER A 108 -0.24 20.85 -7.34
CA SER A 108 0.22 20.11 -8.52
C SER A 108 -0.38 20.67 -9.81
N ASN A 109 0.32 20.50 -10.93
CA ASN A 109 -0.18 20.85 -12.26
C ASN A 109 -0.47 19.61 -13.12
N GLY A 110 -0.91 18.51 -12.49
CA GLY A 110 -1.26 17.23 -13.15
C GLY A 110 -0.50 16.00 -12.62
N PRO A 111 -0.33 14.95 -13.46
CA PRO A 111 0.28 13.67 -13.06
C PRO A 111 1.74 13.77 -12.59
N SER A 112 2.16 12.96 -11.63
CA SER A 112 3.58 12.92 -11.21
C SER A 112 4.39 11.92 -12.03
N GLN A 113 5.72 12.04 -12.05
CA GLN A 113 6.59 11.02 -12.67
C GLN A 113 6.89 9.83 -11.73
N ASP A 114 6.84 10.07 -10.43
CA ASP A 114 7.16 9.11 -9.36
C ASP A 114 5.89 8.49 -8.75
N VAL A 115 4.93 8.08 -9.59
CA VAL A 115 3.63 7.55 -9.12
C VAL A 115 3.75 6.29 -8.27
N ASN A 116 4.73 5.44 -8.56
CA ASN A 116 4.97 4.18 -7.83
C ASN A 116 5.42 4.42 -6.38
N ASP A 117 5.99 5.59 -6.12
CA ASP A 117 6.48 5.99 -4.82
C ASP A 117 5.42 6.70 -3.96
N LEU A 118 4.27 7.06 -4.54
CA LEU A 118 3.25 7.84 -3.83
C LEU A 118 2.64 7.07 -2.67
N VAL A 119 2.33 5.78 -2.84
CA VAL A 119 1.76 4.96 -1.75
C VAL A 119 2.73 4.90 -0.58
N SER A 120 4.04 4.73 -0.85
CA SER A 120 5.09 4.77 0.18
C SER A 120 5.11 6.12 0.92
N ALA A 121 4.99 7.22 0.18
CA ALA A 121 4.91 8.55 0.78
C ALA A 121 3.63 8.71 1.64
N VAL A 122 2.49 8.17 1.21
CA VAL A 122 1.24 8.18 1.99
C VAL A 122 1.38 7.37 3.28
N MET A 123 2.03 6.20 3.22
CA MET A 123 2.36 5.40 4.41
C MET A 123 3.19 6.21 5.41
N GLU A 124 4.25 6.88 4.95
CA GLU A 124 5.10 7.75 5.80
C GLU A 124 4.30 8.92 6.41
N TYR A 125 3.41 9.55 5.63
CA TYR A 125 2.59 10.66 6.10
C TYR A 125 1.64 10.25 7.21
N ARG A 126 0.93 9.13 6.99
CA ARG A 126 0.04 8.57 7.99
C ARG A 126 0.82 8.16 9.23
N ALA A 127 1.99 7.55 9.07
CA ALA A 127 2.87 7.17 10.16
C ALA A 127 3.32 8.39 11.00
N LEU A 128 3.67 9.50 10.35
CA LEU A 128 4.05 10.77 11.00
C LEU A 128 2.87 11.61 11.53
N ASN A 129 1.64 11.12 11.33
CA ASN A 129 0.38 11.81 11.63
C ASN A 129 0.30 13.19 10.94
N ILE A 130 0.67 13.23 9.66
CA ILE A 130 0.56 14.39 8.78
C ILE A 130 -0.65 14.16 7.87
N VAL A 131 -1.48 15.19 7.72
CA VAL A 131 -2.63 15.19 6.81
C VAL A 131 -2.19 15.72 5.44
N PRO A 132 -2.09 14.87 4.39
CA PRO A 132 -1.77 15.35 3.04
C PRO A 132 -3.03 15.82 2.32
N ALA A 133 -2.97 17.01 1.74
CA ALA A 133 -3.96 17.50 0.79
C ALA A 133 -3.27 17.86 -0.52
N VAL A 134 -3.71 17.29 -1.64
CA VAL A 134 -3.19 17.62 -2.98
C VAL A 134 -4.25 18.41 -3.73
N VAL A 135 -3.90 19.64 -4.09
CA VAL A 135 -4.70 20.55 -4.91
C VAL A 135 -4.08 20.58 -6.30
N SER A 136 -4.77 20.00 -7.28
CA SER A 136 -4.27 19.85 -8.65
C SER A 136 -5.02 20.75 -9.62
N LEU A 137 -4.32 21.39 -10.56
CA LEU A 137 -4.95 22.15 -11.65
C LEU A 137 -5.52 21.26 -12.75
N ARG A 138 -5.03 20.02 -12.85
CA ARG A 138 -5.46 19.04 -13.84
C ARG A 138 -5.77 17.72 -13.14
N ASN A 139 -6.71 16.95 -13.69
CA ASN A 139 -7.03 15.64 -13.13
C ASN A 139 -5.78 14.73 -13.13
N ALA A 140 -5.62 13.96 -12.05
CA ALA A 140 -4.48 13.08 -11.84
C ALA A 140 -4.90 11.83 -11.04
N PRO A 141 -5.59 10.88 -11.69
CA PRO A 141 -6.21 9.74 -10.99
C PRO A 141 -5.20 8.84 -10.26
N ALA A 142 -3.96 8.74 -10.75
CA ALA A 142 -2.89 8.02 -10.05
C ALA A 142 -2.58 8.63 -8.66
N ILE A 143 -2.68 9.95 -8.51
CA ILE A 143 -2.47 10.62 -7.22
C ILE A 143 -3.67 10.36 -6.30
N SER A 144 -4.90 10.47 -6.81
CA SER A 144 -6.12 10.17 -6.04
C SER A 144 -6.07 8.75 -5.45
N ARG A 145 -5.82 7.75 -6.31
CA ARG A 145 -5.74 6.34 -5.90
C ARG A 145 -4.64 6.08 -4.87
N ALA A 146 -3.50 6.76 -4.99
CA ALA A 146 -2.43 6.61 -4.00
C ALA A 146 -2.82 7.18 -2.63
N LEU A 147 -3.55 8.31 -2.60
CA LEU A 147 -4.07 8.90 -1.37
C LEU A 147 -5.19 8.05 -0.74
N GLU A 148 -5.99 7.36 -1.55
CA GLU A 148 -7.04 6.44 -1.10
C GLU A 148 -6.48 5.20 -0.37
N ALA A 149 -5.18 4.92 -0.46
CA ALA A 149 -4.54 3.90 0.37
C ALA A 149 -4.69 4.22 1.88
N ASP A 150 -4.81 5.49 2.26
CA ASP A 150 -5.21 5.90 3.60
C ASP A 150 -6.73 5.81 3.77
N ASP A 151 -7.16 4.69 4.35
CA ASP A 151 -8.57 4.35 4.60
C ASP A 151 -9.27 5.26 5.62
N SER A 152 -8.54 6.16 6.29
CA SER A 152 -9.13 7.09 7.27
C SER A 152 -9.86 8.26 6.65
N GLY A 153 -9.67 8.50 5.35
CA GLY A 153 -10.23 9.67 4.64
C GLY A 153 -9.56 10.99 5.02
N ASN A 154 -8.49 10.99 5.83
CA ASN A 154 -7.76 12.22 6.15
C ASN A 154 -6.98 12.75 4.95
N SER A 155 -6.54 11.87 4.05
CA SER A 155 -5.87 12.25 2.81
C SER A 155 -6.87 12.82 1.80
N MET A 156 -6.55 13.96 1.18
CA MET A 156 -7.47 14.67 0.27
C MET A 156 -6.86 14.92 -1.10
N PHE A 157 -7.62 14.64 -2.15
CA PHE A 157 -7.34 15.07 -3.53
C PHE A 157 -8.43 16.04 -3.99
N THR A 158 -8.05 17.17 -4.60
CA THR A 158 -8.99 18.16 -5.13
C THR A 158 -8.47 18.69 -6.44
N VAL A 159 -9.30 18.67 -7.48
CA VAL A 159 -8.99 19.30 -8.77
C VAL A 159 -9.64 20.68 -8.77
N LEU A 160 -8.86 21.74 -8.97
CA LEU A 160 -9.40 23.11 -9.03
C LEU A 160 -10.27 23.26 -10.28
N GLY A 161 -11.57 23.45 -10.06
CA GLY A 161 -12.56 23.67 -11.09
C GLY A 161 -12.82 25.15 -11.37
N ARG A 162 -14.02 25.43 -11.89
CA ARG A 162 -14.48 26.81 -12.15
C ARG A 162 -14.73 27.59 -10.87
N ASP A 163 -15.23 26.91 -9.83
CA ASP A 163 -15.45 27.49 -8.51
C ASP A 163 -14.28 27.16 -7.56
N MET A 164 -13.15 27.81 -7.84
CA MET A 164 -11.94 27.68 -7.04
C MET A 164 -12.17 28.02 -5.55
N ALA A 165 -13.10 28.93 -5.23
CA ALA A 165 -13.39 29.31 -3.87
C ALA A 165 -14.05 28.17 -3.08
N ALA A 166 -15.01 27.47 -3.68
CA ALA A 166 -15.64 26.31 -3.06
C ALA A 166 -14.65 25.15 -2.86
N ASP A 167 -13.80 24.87 -3.86
CA ASP A 167 -12.79 23.82 -3.80
C ASP A 167 -11.79 24.07 -2.66
N LEU A 168 -11.28 25.31 -2.55
CA LEU A 168 -10.33 25.69 -1.50
C LEU A 168 -10.99 25.78 -0.12
N ARG A 169 -12.27 26.17 -0.04
CA ARG A 169 -13.03 26.12 1.21
C ARG A 169 -13.09 24.70 1.75
N LYS A 170 -13.35 23.70 0.90
CA LYS A 170 -13.36 22.28 1.31
C LYS A 170 -11.99 21.84 1.85
N VAL A 171 -10.90 22.18 1.18
CA VAL A 171 -9.53 21.88 1.66
C VAL A 171 -9.26 22.54 3.00
N LYS A 172 -9.65 23.81 3.16
CA LYS A 172 -9.49 24.54 4.42
C LYS A 172 -10.28 23.89 5.56
N ASN A 173 -11.55 23.57 5.35
CA ASN A 173 -12.42 23.02 6.38
C ASN A 173 -12.08 21.57 6.75
N CYS A 174 -11.71 20.74 5.78
CA CYS A 174 -11.50 19.30 6.02
C CYS A 174 -10.04 18.89 6.27
N ALA A 175 -9.05 19.66 5.79
CA ALA A 175 -7.63 19.36 6.04
C ALA A 175 -7.01 20.29 7.09
N ILE A 176 -7.12 21.62 6.89
CA ILE A 176 -6.36 22.61 7.67
C ILE A 176 -7.03 22.89 9.02
N CYS A 177 -8.32 23.20 9.00
CA CYS A 177 -9.11 23.67 10.14
C CYS A 177 -10.12 22.62 10.62
N TYR A 178 -9.94 21.35 10.26
CA TYR A 178 -10.89 20.31 10.65
C TYR A 178 -10.98 20.17 12.16
N ASP A 179 -12.19 20.34 12.67
CA ASP A 179 -12.56 20.21 14.06
C ASP A 179 -13.36 18.90 14.24
N PRO A 180 -12.77 17.87 14.89
CA PRO A 180 -13.49 16.62 15.17
C PRO A 180 -14.67 16.83 16.13
N CYS A 181 -14.69 17.90 16.93
CA CYS A 181 -15.79 18.18 17.85
C CYS A 181 -16.95 18.92 17.17
N ARG A 182 -16.71 19.58 16.03
CA ARG A 182 -17.71 20.36 15.27
C ARG A 182 -17.56 20.12 13.78
N ARG A 183 -17.90 18.90 13.39
CA ARG A 183 -17.74 18.44 12.02
C ARG A 183 -18.68 19.17 11.04
N SER A 184 -18.11 19.71 9.97
CA SER A 184 -18.88 20.17 8.81
C SER A 184 -19.39 18.96 8.01
N GLU A 185 -20.63 19.03 7.52
CA GLU A 185 -21.23 17.98 6.67
C GLU A 185 -20.37 17.67 5.43
N GLU A 186 -19.70 18.68 4.89
CA GLU A 186 -18.82 18.51 3.72
C GLU A 186 -17.58 17.63 4.00
N CYS A 187 -17.27 17.40 5.28
CA CYS A 187 -16.17 16.55 5.75
C CYS A 187 -16.66 15.18 6.23
N ALA A 188 -17.91 14.77 5.92
CA ALA A 188 -18.55 13.50 6.32
C ALA A 188 -17.80 12.21 5.91
N PHE A 189 -16.80 12.30 5.02
CA PHE A 189 -15.99 11.16 4.59
C PHE A 189 -14.83 10.78 5.55
N ILE A 190 -14.42 11.68 6.45
CA ILE A 190 -13.33 11.43 7.42
C ILE A 190 -13.78 10.47 8.53
N GLN A 191 -13.02 9.42 8.82
CA GLN A 191 -13.36 8.46 9.88
C GLN A 191 -12.72 8.87 11.21
N GLU A 192 -13.53 9.22 12.22
CA GLU A 192 -13.06 9.58 13.57
C GLU A 192 -12.64 8.35 14.37
N GLN A 193 -13.53 7.36 14.46
CA GLN A 193 -13.21 6.05 14.99
C GLN A 193 -12.94 5.13 13.83
N VAL A 194 -11.65 4.98 13.60
CA VAL A 194 -11.11 4.14 12.57
C VAL A 194 -11.43 2.68 12.93
N LYS A 195 -12.40 2.08 12.23
CA LYS A 195 -12.86 0.70 12.49
C LYS A 195 -11.75 -0.33 12.23
N PRO A 196 -11.81 -1.52 12.84
CA PRO A 196 -10.94 -2.62 12.45
C PRO A 196 -11.05 -2.90 10.95
N GLN A 197 -9.91 -3.15 10.29
CA GLN A 197 -9.84 -3.36 8.85
C GLN A 197 -10.31 -4.77 8.49
N GLU A 198 -11.32 -4.84 7.62
CA GLU A 198 -11.77 -6.09 7.03
C GLU A 198 -10.82 -6.48 5.89
N VAL A 199 -9.92 -7.41 6.19
CA VAL A 199 -8.92 -7.90 5.24
C VAL A 199 -8.84 -9.43 5.29
N ASP A 200 -9.00 -10.07 4.14
CA ASP A 200 -8.90 -11.52 4.02
C ASP A 200 -7.42 -11.96 3.98
N VAL A 201 -6.82 -12.06 5.16
CA VAL A 201 -5.37 -12.28 5.32
C VAL A 201 -5.05 -13.29 6.41
N ASP A 202 -4.07 -14.15 6.13
CA ASP A 202 -3.32 -14.89 7.14
C ASP A 202 -2.10 -14.06 7.52
N LEU A 203 -2.17 -13.39 8.66
CA LEU A 203 -1.07 -12.63 9.24
C LEU A 203 -0.32 -13.50 10.25
N VAL A 204 0.96 -13.75 10.01
CA VAL A 204 1.83 -14.38 11.01
C VAL A 204 2.87 -13.38 11.48
N MET A 205 2.90 -13.13 12.79
CA MET A 205 3.86 -12.23 13.41
C MET A 205 5.00 -13.06 14.01
N VAL A 206 6.21 -12.88 13.47
CA VAL A 206 7.42 -13.54 13.96
C VAL A 206 8.22 -12.57 14.80
N VAL A 207 8.56 -12.97 16.02
CA VAL A 207 9.15 -12.07 17.00
C VAL A 207 10.53 -12.57 17.42
N ASP A 208 11.54 -11.73 17.23
CA ASP A 208 12.85 -11.93 17.80
C ASP A 208 12.78 -11.84 19.32
N SER A 209 12.86 -13.00 19.95
CA SER A 209 12.81 -13.16 21.41
C SER A 209 14.18 -13.54 21.97
N SER A 210 15.25 -13.28 21.21
CA SER A 210 16.64 -13.57 21.62
C SER A 210 17.04 -12.78 22.86
N ARG A 211 18.06 -13.26 23.57
CA ARG A 211 18.61 -12.60 24.78
C ARG A 211 19.19 -11.23 24.48
N GLU A 212 19.55 -10.96 23.22
CA GLU A 212 20.09 -9.69 22.79
C GLU A 212 19.02 -8.59 22.71
N VAL A 213 17.73 -8.90 22.73
CA VAL A 213 16.63 -7.91 22.80
C VAL A 213 16.42 -7.49 24.26
N GLN A 214 16.46 -6.18 24.52
CA GLN A 214 16.33 -5.65 25.88
C GLN A 214 14.89 -5.77 26.40
N ALA A 215 14.71 -5.78 27.72
CA ALA A 215 13.39 -5.94 28.32
C ALA A 215 12.42 -4.80 27.97
N ASP A 216 12.90 -3.56 27.89
CA ASP A 216 12.09 -2.40 27.47
C ASP A 216 11.72 -2.46 25.98
N GLU A 217 12.67 -2.86 25.12
CA GLU A 217 12.42 -3.12 23.71
C GLU A 217 11.38 -4.25 23.53
N TYR A 218 11.51 -5.36 24.25
CA TYR A 218 10.57 -6.50 24.18
C TYR A 218 9.16 -6.11 24.65
N ALA A 219 9.05 -5.34 25.74
CA ALA A 219 7.77 -4.78 26.17
C ALA A 219 7.15 -3.87 25.09
N GLY A 220 7.96 -3.05 24.42
CA GLY A 220 7.54 -2.26 23.26
C GLY A 220 7.05 -3.11 22.09
N VAL A 221 7.68 -4.26 21.85
CA VAL A 221 7.22 -5.25 20.86
C VAL A 221 5.86 -5.82 21.24
N GLN A 222 5.65 -6.24 22.49
CA GLN A 222 4.35 -6.75 22.94
C GLN A 222 3.22 -5.73 22.72
N GLN A 223 3.48 -4.45 23.03
CA GLN A 223 2.53 -3.37 22.77
C GLN A 223 2.26 -3.16 21.27
N LEU A 224 3.30 -3.22 20.44
CA LEU A 224 3.16 -3.12 18.99
C LEU A 224 2.28 -4.24 18.45
N LEU A 225 2.55 -5.50 18.80
CA LEU A 225 1.79 -6.66 18.33
C LEU A 225 0.32 -6.57 18.75
N GLY A 226 0.07 -6.22 20.02
CA GLY A 226 -1.30 -5.99 20.50
C GLY A 226 -2.02 -4.90 19.71
N SER A 227 -1.32 -3.80 19.40
CA SER A 227 -1.89 -2.69 18.63
C SER A 227 -2.14 -3.03 17.15
N VAL A 228 -1.37 -3.95 16.57
CA VAL A 228 -1.59 -4.45 15.20
C VAL A 228 -2.82 -5.34 15.15
N VAL A 229 -3.02 -6.21 16.14
CA VAL A 229 -4.18 -7.10 16.22
C VAL A 229 -5.49 -6.31 16.36
N GLU A 230 -5.52 -5.26 17.18
CA GLU A 230 -6.68 -4.36 17.31
C GLU A 230 -7.06 -3.63 16.01
N GLN A 231 -6.11 -3.48 15.08
CA GLN A 231 -6.40 -2.82 13.81
C GLN A 231 -7.13 -3.70 12.81
N LEU A 232 -7.18 -5.01 13.04
CA LEU A 232 -7.72 -5.98 12.09
C LEU A 232 -9.06 -6.51 12.59
N ALA A 233 -10.01 -6.65 11.67
CA ALA A 233 -11.20 -7.44 11.94
C ALA A 233 -10.80 -8.92 11.96
N VAL A 234 -10.55 -9.46 13.15
CA VAL A 234 -10.20 -10.87 13.36
C VAL A 234 -11.42 -11.75 13.14
N SER A 235 -11.23 -12.85 12.41
CA SER A 235 -12.25 -13.84 12.09
C SER A 235 -12.84 -14.46 13.36
N SER A 236 -14.17 -14.33 13.51
CA SER A 236 -14.92 -15.05 14.55
C SER A 236 -15.04 -16.55 14.24
N GLN A 237 -14.81 -16.96 12.98
CA GLN A 237 -14.91 -18.33 12.51
C GLN A 237 -13.66 -18.74 11.70
N PRO A 238 -12.47 -18.85 12.34
CA PRO A 238 -11.19 -19.00 11.63
C PRO A 238 -11.04 -20.32 10.85
N ARG A 239 -11.98 -21.25 11.03
CA ARG A 239 -12.09 -22.53 10.30
C ARG A 239 -12.98 -22.45 9.05
N ARG A 240 -13.58 -21.29 8.77
CA ARG A 240 -14.41 -21.02 7.60
C ARG A 240 -13.88 -19.81 6.84
N THR A 241 -14.33 -19.65 5.61
CA THR A 241 -14.07 -18.46 4.78
C THR A 241 -15.10 -17.38 5.13
N ASP A 242 -14.62 -16.24 5.64
CA ASP A 242 -15.45 -15.09 6.04
C ASP A 242 -14.81 -13.73 5.69
N ASN A 243 -13.79 -13.73 4.81
CA ASN A 243 -13.04 -12.54 4.39
C ASN A 243 -12.38 -11.71 5.51
N GLN A 244 -12.28 -12.26 6.72
CA GLN A 244 -11.64 -11.63 7.87
C GLN A 244 -10.22 -12.16 8.13
N ALA A 245 -9.46 -11.43 8.96
CA ALA A 245 -8.07 -11.74 9.23
C ALA A 245 -7.94 -12.92 10.21
N ARG A 246 -6.93 -13.74 10.01
CA ARG A 246 -6.44 -14.70 11.01
C ARG A 246 -5.03 -14.32 11.41
N VAL A 247 -4.74 -14.42 12.71
CA VAL A 247 -3.46 -14.01 13.26
C VAL A 247 -2.80 -15.17 14.00
N ALA A 248 -1.51 -15.39 13.73
CA ALA A 248 -0.66 -16.27 14.52
C ALA A 248 0.58 -15.52 15.00
N VAL A 249 1.16 -15.97 16.11
CA VAL A 249 2.38 -15.41 16.67
C VAL A 249 3.38 -16.51 16.94
N VAL A 250 4.58 -16.34 16.41
CA VAL A 250 5.70 -17.29 16.57
C VAL A 250 6.88 -16.55 17.17
N GLN A 251 7.37 -17.06 18.29
CA GLN A 251 8.59 -16.59 18.93
C GLN A 251 9.77 -17.42 18.48
N GLN A 252 10.86 -16.73 18.16
CA GLN A 252 12.14 -17.37 17.97
C GLN A 252 12.63 -18.00 19.29
N SER A 253 13.17 -19.22 19.21
CA SER A 253 13.84 -19.89 20.31
C SER A 253 15.28 -20.21 19.89
N GLY A 254 16.28 -19.84 20.72
CA GLY A 254 17.68 -19.92 20.30
C GLY A 254 18.33 -21.30 20.36
N THR A 255 17.77 -22.26 21.10
CA THR A 255 18.32 -23.62 21.24
C THR A 255 17.28 -24.72 21.04
N GLN A 256 16.01 -24.35 20.85
CA GLN A 256 14.90 -25.29 20.69
C GLN A 256 14.09 -24.94 19.43
N ALA A 257 13.09 -25.77 19.12
CA ALA A 257 12.13 -25.44 18.08
C ALA A 257 11.47 -24.08 18.36
N PRO A 258 11.12 -23.31 17.31
CA PRO A 258 10.39 -22.06 17.47
C PRO A 258 9.11 -22.26 18.29
N LYS A 259 8.83 -21.36 19.23
CA LYS A 259 7.64 -21.44 20.08
C LYS A 259 6.47 -20.78 19.35
N VAL A 260 5.43 -21.56 19.04
CA VAL A 260 4.16 -21.00 18.60
C VAL A 260 3.43 -20.46 19.83
N GLU A 261 3.26 -19.15 19.92
CA GLU A 261 2.52 -18.53 21.03
C GLU A 261 1.02 -18.81 20.87
N PHE A 262 0.52 -18.66 19.64
CA PHE A 262 -0.79 -19.15 19.21
C PHE A 262 -0.84 -19.23 17.67
N GLY A 263 -1.69 -20.12 17.14
CA GLY A 263 -1.85 -20.35 15.71
C GLY A 263 -3.01 -19.56 15.10
N LEU A 264 -3.15 -19.65 13.76
CA LEU A 264 -4.14 -18.92 12.97
C LEU A 264 -5.60 -19.23 13.34
N GLN A 265 -5.84 -20.35 14.04
CA GLN A 265 -7.18 -20.81 14.43
C GLN A 265 -7.40 -20.84 15.95
N THR A 266 -6.44 -20.34 16.73
CA THR A 266 -6.48 -20.43 18.20
C THR A 266 -7.49 -19.47 18.81
N TYR A 267 -7.50 -18.21 18.36
CA TYR A 267 -8.35 -17.16 18.90
C TYR A 267 -9.35 -16.66 17.85
N GLN A 268 -10.48 -16.16 18.33
CA GLN A 268 -11.62 -15.64 17.53
C GLN A 268 -11.92 -14.17 17.87
N ASP A 269 -11.13 -13.59 18.77
CA ASP A 269 -11.36 -12.27 19.36
C ASP A 269 -10.02 -11.55 19.56
N HIS A 270 -9.97 -10.29 19.12
CA HIS A 270 -8.74 -9.49 19.11
C HIS A 270 -8.37 -8.97 20.52
N ASP A 271 -9.34 -8.75 21.41
CA ASP A 271 -9.10 -8.30 22.78
C ASP A 271 -8.43 -9.41 23.61
N VAL A 272 -8.86 -10.66 23.41
CA VAL A 272 -8.22 -11.82 24.04
C VAL A 272 -6.79 -12.03 23.52
N MET A 273 -6.58 -11.93 22.20
CA MET A 273 -5.24 -11.99 21.60
C MET A 273 -4.33 -10.90 22.18
N ARG A 274 -4.81 -9.65 22.25
CA ARG A 274 -4.07 -8.52 22.81
C ARG A 274 -3.69 -8.75 24.26
N THR A 275 -4.66 -9.16 25.08
CA THR A 275 -4.44 -9.44 26.50
C THR A 275 -3.35 -10.50 26.67
N HIS A 276 -3.42 -11.60 25.91
CA HIS A 276 -2.41 -12.66 25.93
C HIS A 276 -1.02 -12.15 25.54
N LEU A 277 -0.91 -11.35 24.47
CA LEU A 277 0.36 -10.80 24.01
C LEU A 277 1.02 -9.87 25.02
N ILE A 278 0.23 -9.09 25.75
CA ILE A 278 0.74 -8.11 26.73
C ILE A 278 1.02 -8.75 28.09
N GLN A 279 0.17 -9.68 28.53
CA GLN A 279 0.20 -10.19 29.91
C GLN A 279 0.83 -11.59 30.05
N ASN A 280 0.77 -12.44 29.01
CA ASN A 280 1.14 -13.86 29.13
C ASN A 280 2.37 -14.23 28.30
N MET A 281 2.60 -13.55 27.18
CA MET A 281 3.77 -13.78 26.33
C MET A 281 5.06 -13.43 27.09
N GLN A 282 6.03 -14.35 27.11
CA GLN A 282 7.32 -14.19 27.77
C GLN A 282 8.48 -14.43 26.78
N GLN A 283 9.53 -13.62 26.93
CA GLN A 283 10.75 -13.70 26.14
C GLN A 283 11.43 -15.06 26.34
N GLN A 284 11.76 -15.74 25.24
CA GLN A 284 12.35 -17.07 25.25
C GLN A 284 13.88 -17.06 25.51
N GLY A 285 14.55 -15.97 25.14
CA GLY A 285 16.01 -15.87 25.20
C GLY A 285 16.72 -16.70 24.13
N GLY A 286 18.00 -17.00 24.38
CA GLY A 286 18.86 -17.72 23.45
C GLY A 286 19.40 -16.87 22.30
N ALA A 287 20.17 -17.48 21.40
CA ALA A 287 20.75 -16.81 20.24
C ALA A 287 19.70 -16.56 19.14
N SER A 288 19.96 -15.58 18.27
CA SER A 288 19.07 -15.31 17.14
C SER A 288 19.13 -16.37 16.04
N ALA A 289 17.98 -17.00 15.77
CA ALA A 289 17.79 -18.09 14.82
C ALA A 289 16.58 -17.80 13.90
N LEU A 290 16.60 -16.63 13.27
CA LEU A 290 15.47 -16.13 12.49
C LEU A 290 15.20 -16.97 11.24
N GLY A 291 16.24 -17.42 10.54
CA GLY A 291 16.11 -18.28 9.36
C GLY A 291 15.41 -19.60 9.66
N GLN A 292 15.80 -20.29 10.74
CA GLN A 292 15.11 -21.50 11.19
C GLN A 292 13.67 -21.21 11.61
N THR A 293 13.44 -20.09 12.29
CA THR A 293 12.09 -19.67 12.72
C THR A 293 11.18 -19.36 11.55
N LEU A 294 11.68 -18.66 10.53
CA LEU A 294 10.93 -18.39 9.31
C LEU A 294 10.66 -19.66 8.51
N GLU A 295 11.60 -20.61 8.49
CA GLU A 295 11.40 -21.88 7.79
C GLU A 295 10.23 -22.66 8.40
N PHE A 296 10.26 -22.79 9.73
CA PHE A 296 9.18 -23.41 10.49
C PHE A 296 7.86 -22.66 10.30
N THR A 297 7.87 -21.33 10.42
CA THR A 297 6.67 -20.51 10.28
C THR A 297 6.03 -20.69 8.90
N LEU A 298 6.84 -20.64 7.84
CA LEU A 298 6.37 -20.84 6.48
C LEU A 298 5.78 -22.24 6.31
N LYS A 299 6.52 -23.29 6.67
CA LYS A 299 6.11 -24.68 6.41
C LYS A 299 4.99 -25.18 7.32
N GLU A 300 5.05 -24.86 8.61
CA GLU A 300 4.21 -25.48 9.64
C GLU A 300 3.01 -24.64 10.03
N VAL A 301 3.09 -23.31 9.91
CA VAL A 301 2.00 -22.41 10.30
C VAL A 301 1.25 -21.88 9.08
N LEU A 302 1.99 -21.35 8.11
CA LEU A 302 1.41 -20.53 7.04
C LEU A 302 0.98 -21.36 5.82
N LEU A 303 1.80 -22.33 5.38
CA LEU A 303 1.49 -23.20 4.24
C LEU A 303 0.66 -24.44 4.61
N LYS A 304 0.68 -24.88 5.88
CA LYS A 304 -0.16 -25.98 6.39
C LYS A 304 -1.52 -25.50 6.93
N ALA A 305 -1.84 -24.21 6.81
CA ALA A 305 -3.10 -23.67 7.29
C ALA A 305 -4.30 -24.31 6.56
N GLY A 306 -5.23 -24.91 7.31
CA GLY A 306 -6.50 -25.36 6.75
C GLY A 306 -7.32 -24.17 6.26
N GLN A 307 -7.77 -24.20 5.00
CA GLN A 307 -8.46 -23.09 4.33
C GLN A 307 -7.67 -21.78 4.41
N PRO A 308 -6.55 -21.63 3.67
CA PRO A 308 -5.74 -20.42 3.70
C PRO A 308 -6.54 -19.23 3.17
N ARG A 309 -6.28 -18.05 3.73
CA ARG A 309 -6.86 -16.78 3.29
C ARG A 309 -6.22 -16.36 1.97
N ARG A 310 -6.89 -15.50 1.19
CA ARG A 310 -6.40 -15.07 -0.14
C ARG A 310 -5.01 -14.43 -0.05
N LYS A 311 -4.75 -13.70 1.04
CA LYS A 311 -3.49 -12.97 1.25
C LYS A 311 -2.72 -13.58 2.43
N ARG A 312 -1.39 -13.57 2.31
CA ARG A 312 -0.48 -14.11 3.31
C ARG A 312 0.57 -13.06 3.64
N VAL A 313 0.66 -12.65 4.90
CA VAL A 313 1.57 -11.60 5.36
C VAL A 313 2.39 -12.14 6.52
N LEU A 314 3.68 -11.89 6.46
CA LEU A 314 4.63 -12.20 7.53
C LEU A 314 5.15 -10.88 8.11
N LEU A 315 4.74 -10.54 9.33
CA LEU A 315 5.26 -9.39 10.07
C LEU A 315 6.39 -9.84 10.98
N THR A 316 7.63 -9.55 10.61
CA THR A 316 8.81 -9.97 11.36
C THR A 316 9.38 -8.81 12.17
N VAL A 317 9.45 -8.97 13.49
CA VAL A 317 10.11 -8.02 14.38
C VAL A 317 11.54 -8.49 14.65
N VAL A 318 12.54 -7.69 14.26
CA VAL A 318 13.97 -8.04 14.33
C VAL A 318 14.69 -7.09 15.28
N GLY A 319 15.27 -7.61 16.37
CA GLY A 319 16.02 -6.79 17.33
C GLY A 319 17.53 -6.91 17.19
N THR A 320 18.02 -8.05 16.69
CA THR A 320 19.44 -8.32 16.51
C THR A 320 19.74 -9.00 15.17
N GLU A 321 21.02 -9.07 14.81
CA GLU A 321 21.45 -9.83 13.63
C GLU A 321 21.34 -11.34 13.88
N THR A 322 20.82 -12.08 12.90
CA THR A 322 20.72 -13.55 13.02
C THR A 322 22.11 -14.18 13.12
N ALA A 323 22.21 -15.26 13.90
CA ALA A 323 23.46 -16.00 14.11
C ALA A 323 24.08 -16.41 12.77
N TYR A 324 25.41 -16.40 12.69
CA TYR A 324 26.16 -16.63 11.44
C TYR A 324 25.75 -17.93 10.73
N ALA A 325 25.60 -19.01 11.50
CA ALA A 325 25.20 -20.32 10.98
C ALA A 325 23.82 -20.34 10.32
N ASP A 326 22.94 -19.38 10.65
CA ASP A 326 21.55 -19.32 10.18
C ASP A 326 21.33 -18.29 9.04
N ARG A 327 22.35 -17.48 8.70
CA ARG A 327 22.24 -16.41 7.69
C ARG A 327 21.94 -16.92 6.29
N ALA A 328 22.58 -18.02 5.89
CA ALA A 328 22.35 -18.62 4.57
C ALA A 328 20.91 -19.14 4.44
N LYS A 329 20.42 -19.78 5.51
CA LYS A 329 19.03 -20.24 5.60
C LYS A 329 18.04 -19.08 5.57
N LEU A 330 18.30 -18.02 6.33
CA LEU A 330 17.45 -16.81 6.34
C LEU A 330 17.25 -16.23 4.94
N ARG A 331 18.34 -16.09 4.16
CA ARG A 331 18.27 -15.61 2.77
C ARG A 331 17.41 -16.51 1.89
N TYR A 332 17.68 -17.82 1.93
CA TYR A 332 16.94 -18.80 1.13
C TYR A 332 15.44 -18.82 1.48
N VAL A 333 15.10 -18.86 2.76
CA VAL A 333 13.72 -18.94 3.23
C VAL A 333 12.97 -17.65 2.98
N SER A 334 13.60 -16.48 3.16
CA SER A 334 13.01 -15.18 2.82
C SER A 334 12.63 -15.14 1.33
N GLN A 335 13.55 -15.53 0.45
CA GLN A 335 13.27 -15.55 -0.98
C GLN A 335 12.17 -16.54 -1.33
N LYS A 336 12.20 -17.74 -0.73
CA LYS A 336 11.15 -18.74 -0.90
C LYS A 336 9.78 -18.20 -0.47
N ALA A 337 9.68 -17.58 0.71
CA ALA A 337 8.42 -17.00 1.19
C ALA A 337 7.87 -15.96 0.21
N LYS A 338 8.72 -15.09 -0.32
CA LYS A 338 8.36 -14.10 -1.34
C LYS A 338 7.85 -14.76 -2.63
N CYS A 339 8.52 -15.81 -3.10
CA CYS A 339 8.08 -16.57 -4.28
C CYS A 339 6.76 -17.31 -4.07
N GLU A 340 6.46 -17.74 -2.84
CA GLU A 340 5.17 -18.33 -2.46
C GLU A 340 4.04 -17.29 -2.36
N GLY A 341 4.31 -16.02 -2.67
CA GLY A 341 3.33 -14.94 -2.60
C GLY A 341 3.07 -14.44 -1.18
N VAL A 342 3.99 -14.67 -0.25
CA VAL A 342 3.94 -14.11 1.12
C VAL A 342 4.59 -12.74 1.13
N ALA A 343 3.85 -11.72 1.57
CA ALA A 343 4.41 -10.38 1.76
C ALA A 343 5.18 -10.33 3.10
N VAL A 344 6.48 -10.09 3.05
CA VAL A 344 7.34 -10.01 4.23
C VAL A 344 7.52 -8.55 4.63
N PHE A 345 6.93 -8.18 5.76
CA PHE A 345 7.04 -6.87 6.39
C PHE A 345 7.97 -6.98 7.60
N VAL A 346 8.91 -6.05 7.75
CA VAL A 346 9.93 -6.08 8.81
C VAL A 346 9.88 -4.82 9.65
N VAL A 347 9.80 -4.98 10.97
CA VAL A 347 9.99 -3.91 11.95
C VAL A 347 11.27 -4.18 12.69
N THR A 348 12.24 -3.29 12.60
CA THR A 348 13.51 -3.43 13.33
C THR A 348 13.49 -2.63 14.61
N VAL A 349 13.93 -3.23 15.71
CA VAL A 349 14.01 -2.58 17.02
C VAL A 349 15.47 -2.46 17.45
N GLY A 350 15.86 -1.31 17.97
CA GLY A 350 17.20 -1.03 18.43
C GLY A 350 18.16 -0.72 17.28
N ASN A 351 19.43 -1.11 17.45
CA ASN A 351 20.50 -0.85 16.49
C ASN A 351 21.46 -2.03 16.33
N ARG A 352 21.09 -3.22 16.83
CA ARG A 352 21.94 -4.42 16.87
C ARG A 352 21.74 -5.35 15.66
N TYR A 353 21.01 -4.88 14.65
CA TYR A 353 20.73 -5.62 13.41
C TYR A 353 21.56 -5.08 12.23
N SER A 354 21.71 -5.91 11.20
CA SER A 354 22.32 -5.50 9.93
C SER A 354 21.24 -4.96 8.97
N ARG A 355 21.39 -3.71 8.51
CA ARG A 355 20.46 -3.09 7.54
C ARG A 355 20.34 -3.92 6.27
N ALA A 356 21.48 -4.35 5.70
CA ALA A 356 21.49 -5.16 4.48
C ALA A 356 20.76 -6.51 4.67
N GLN A 357 20.87 -7.13 5.85
CA GLN A 357 20.14 -8.37 6.15
C GLN A 357 18.63 -8.14 6.23
N VAL A 358 18.20 -7.05 6.87
CA VAL A 358 16.79 -6.67 7.02
C VAL A 358 16.16 -6.29 5.68
N GLU A 359 16.84 -5.47 4.89
CA GLU A 359 16.34 -5.04 3.57
C GLU A 359 16.22 -6.23 2.61
N ALA A 360 17.15 -7.19 2.68
CA ALA A 360 17.07 -8.43 1.90
C ALA A 360 15.94 -9.36 2.37
N LEU A 361 15.60 -9.32 3.66
CA LEU A 361 14.52 -10.11 4.25
C LEU A 361 13.14 -9.63 3.75
N ALA A 362 12.92 -8.33 3.73
CA ALA A 362 11.65 -7.72 3.36
C ALA A 362 11.24 -7.97 1.90
N SER A 363 9.95 -7.82 1.61
CA SER A 363 9.43 -7.79 0.25
C SER A 363 9.71 -6.45 -0.43
N PRO A 364 9.91 -6.43 -1.76
CA PRO A 364 9.97 -5.18 -2.50
C PRO A 364 8.57 -4.53 -2.64
N PRO A 365 8.47 -3.20 -2.70
CA PRO A 365 9.54 -2.23 -2.48
C PRO A 365 9.86 -2.10 -0.97
N VAL A 366 11.16 -2.05 -0.65
CA VAL A 366 11.67 -2.07 0.74
C VAL A 366 11.09 -0.93 1.57
N GLN A 367 10.88 0.24 0.97
CA GLN A 367 10.33 1.44 1.62
C GLN A 367 8.90 1.25 2.13
N GLN A 368 8.15 0.27 1.61
CA GLN A 368 6.80 -0.08 2.07
C GLN A 368 6.78 -1.25 3.05
N HIS A 369 7.90 -1.94 3.21
CA HIS A 369 7.97 -3.20 3.94
C HIS A 369 8.98 -3.19 5.07
N VAL A 370 9.69 -2.09 5.30
CA VAL A 370 10.66 -1.95 6.39
C VAL A 370 10.38 -0.70 7.20
N ILE A 371 10.28 -0.87 8.51
CA ILE A 371 10.26 0.23 9.47
C ILE A 371 11.44 0.07 10.41
N HIS A 372 12.16 1.18 10.65
CA HIS A 372 13.19 1.27 11.66
C HIS A 372 12.72 2.07 12.86
N VAL A 373 12.76 1.46 14.04
CA VAL A 373 12.40 2.08 15.32
C VAL A 373 13.51 1.88 16.35
N GLY A 374 13.61 2.82 17.28
CA GLY A 374 14.56 2.78 18.38
C GLY A 374 14.13 1.77 19.43
N ARG A 375 13.28 2.19 20.37
CA ARG A 375 12.88 1.34 21.52
C ARG A 375 11.41 0.94 21.50
N LEU A 376 10.68 1.32 20.45
CA LEU A 376 9.23 1.18 20.40
C LEU A 376 8.58 1.88 21.60
N MET A 377 8.94 3.13 21.85
CA MET A 377 8.18 3.99 22.77
C MET A 377 6.80 4.34 22.15
N ALA A 378 5.88 4.91 22.94
CA ALA A 378 4.50 5.18 22.52
C ALA A 378 4.37 5.91 21.15
N GLU A 379 5.23 6.90 20.87
CA GLU A 379 5.22 7.59 19.58
C GLU A 379 5.64 6.68 18.40
N GLU A 380 6.67 5.86 18.59
CA GLU A 380 7.19 4.90 17.60
C GLU A 380 6.22 3.75 17.38
N GLN A 381 5.57 3.26 18.45
CA GLN A 381 4.46 2.31 18.36
C GLN A 381 3.33 2.90 17.52
N GLY A 382 2.95 4.15 17.79
CA GLY A 382 1.94 4.88 17.01
C GLY A 382 2.34 5.04 15.55
N TYR A 383 3.62 5.29 15.26
CA TYR A 383 4.17 5.34 13.90
C TYR A 383 4.02 3.99 13.19
N ALA A 384 4.53 2.91 13.78
CA ALA A 384 4.51 1.58 13.18
C ALA A 384 3.08 1.08 12.97
N ARG A 385 2.20 1.30 13.97
CA ARG A 385 0.77 1.00 13.91
C ARG A 385 0.08 1.74 12.75
N ARG A 386 0.30 3.05 12.61
CA ARG A 386 -0.34 3.84 11.53
C ARG A 386 0.22 3.48 10.15
N PHE A 387 1.51 3.19 10.06
CA PHE A 387 2.14 2.72 8.82
C PHE A 387 1.57 1.37 8.38
N PHE A 388 1.54 0.39 9.29
CA PHE A 388 1.06 -0.95 9.02
C PHE A 388 -0.40 -0.97 8.56
N ARG A 389 -1.24 -0.09 9.11
CA ARG A 389 -2.62 0.07 8.65
C ARG A 389 -2.74 0.45 7.17
N VAL A 390 -1.94 1.41 6.71
CA VAL A 390 -1.92 1.82 5.29
C VAL A 390 -1.31 0.70 4.45
N PHE A 391 -0.29 0.02 4.95
CA PHE A 391 0.24 -1.17 4.30
C PHE A 391 -0.83 -2.25 4.07
N MET A 392 -1.64 -2.56 5.08
CA MET A 392 -2.73 -3.53 4.95
C MET A 392 -3.81 -3.07 3.98
N SER A 393 -4.13 -1.77 3.96
CA SER A 393 -5.03 -1.17 2.96
C SER A 393 -4.46 -1.29 1.54
N ALA A 394 -3.18 -0.97 1.34
CA ALA A 394 -2.49 -1.07 0.04
C ALA A 394 -2.36 -2.53 -0.45
N VAL A 395 -2.08 -3.46 0.46
CA VAL A 395 -2.14 -4.91 0.17
C VAL A 395 -3.57 -5.32 -0.16
N ASN A 396 -4.57 -4.65 0.41
CA ASN A 396 -5.95 -4.90 0.07
C ASN A 396 -6.32 -4.41 -1.34
N THR A 397 -5.84 -3.21 -1.70
CA THR A 397 -6.15 -2.50 -2.94
C THR A 397 -5.14 -2.73 -4.07
N ARG A 398 -4.18 -3.66 -3.91
CA ARG A 398 -3.17 -3.94 -4.95
C ARG A 398 -3.80 -4.26 -6.32
N CYS A 399 -4.95 -4.93 -6.32
CA CYS A 399 -5.69 -5.29 -7.53
C CYS A 399 -6.45 -4.10 -8.15
N GLN A 400 -6.46 -2.93 -7.50
CA GLN A 400 -7.07 -1.69 -8.00
C GLN A 400 -6.03 -0.78 -8.69
N LEU A 401 -4.75 -1.12 -8.63
CA LEU A 401 -3.70 -0.39 -9.34
C LEU A 401 -3.81 -0.69 -10.83
N GLU A 402 -3.51 0.29 -11.70
CA GLU A 402 -3.42 0.03 -13.14
C GLU A 402 -2.16 -0.78 -13.49
N ALA A 403 -2.11 -1.41 -14.66
CA ALA A 403 -0.85 -1.93 -15.18
C ALA A 403 0.21 -0.81 -15.25
N ASP A 404 1.39 -1.09 -14.71
CA ASP A 404 2.55 -0.22 -14.88
C ASP A 404 3.72 -1.01 -15.46
N ALA A 405 3.99 -0.74 -16.73
CA ALA A 405 5.09 -1.30 -17.52
C ALA A 405 6.46 -0.97 -16.92
N GLY A 406 6.54 0.03 -16.04
CA GLY A 406 7.80 0.50 -15.48
C GLY A 406 8.70 1.13 -16.56
N SER A 407 10.00 1.07 -16.34
CA SER A 407 11.02 1.56 -17.28
C SER A 407 11.81 0.40 -17.89
N GLN A 408 12.20 0.53 -19.15
CA GLN A 408 13.07 -0.42 -19.84
C GLN A 408 14.48 -0.42 -19.22
N CYS A 409 14.83 -1.46 -18.47
CA CYS A 409 16.17 -1.69 -17.95
C CYS A 409 16.67 -3.13 -18.19
N SER A 410 15.78 -4.01 -18.64
CA SER A 410 16.09 -5.38 -19.06
C SER A 410 15.23 -5.71 -20.28
N ASP A 411 15.33 -6.96 -20.73
CA ASP A 411 14.45 -7.47 -21.78
C ASP A 411 13.01 -7.37 -21.31
N SER A 412 12.13 -6.92 -22.22
CA SER A 412 10.70 -6.84 -21.91
C SER A 412 10.16 -8.22 -21.64
N VAL A 413 9.64 -8.44 -20.45
CA VAL A 413 9.06 -9.72 -20.04
C VAL A 413 7.54 -9.63 -19.99
N HIS A 414 6.91 -10.73 -20.39
CA HIS A 414 5.46 -10.86 -20.34
C HIS A 414 5.03 -11.21 -18.93
N VAL A 415 4.15 -10.39 -18.36
CA VAL A 415 3.63 -10.50 -16.99
C VAL A 415 2.14 -10.19 -16.99
N TRP A 416 1.48 -10.33 -15.85
CA TRP A 416 0.04 -10.21 -15.69
C TRP A 416 -0.33 -9.14 -14.66
N PHE A 417 -1.43 -8.43 -14.87
CA PHE A 417 -2.04 -7.54 -13.88
C PHE A 417 -3.53 -7.81 -13.79
N TYR A 418 -4.14 -7.48 -12.67
CA TYR A 418 -5.60 -7.53 -12.55
C TYR A 418 -6.21 -6.23 -13.05
N ASP A 419 -7.06 -6.29 -14.07
CA ASP A 419 -7.80 -5.13 -14.53
C ASP A 419 -9.17 -5.07 -13.81
N PRO A 420 -9.37 -4.14 -12.86
CA PRO A 420 -10.63 -4.04 -12.13
C PRO A 420 -11.81 -3.61 -13.01
N ARG A 421 -11.55 -3.04 -14.21
CA ARG A 421 -12.63 -2.60 -15.13
C ARG A 421 -13.34 -3.79 -15.76
N VAL A 422 -12.60 -4.88 -15.98
CA VAL A 422 -13.12 -6.13 -16.58
C VAL A 422 -13.11 -7.30 -15.59
N ALA A 423 -12.71 -7.04 -14.34
CA ALA A 423 -12.60 -8.01 -13.26
C ALA A 423 -11.75 -9.25 -13.63
N ALA A 424 -10.74 -9.09 -14.48
CA ALA A 424 -9.97 -10.19 -15.05
C ALA A 424 -8.47 -9.89 -15.06
N CYS A 425 -7.68 -10.95 -15.05
CA CYS A 425 -6.24 -10.85 -15.21
C CYS A 425 -5.89 -10.68 -16.69
N SER A 426 -5.13 -9.64 -16.98
CA SER A 426 -4.72 -9.27 -18.33
C SER A 426 -3.20 -9.26 -18.43
N PRO A 427 -2.63 -9.73 -19.54
CA PRO A 427 -1.19 -9.65 -19.73
C PRO A 427 -0.74 -8.23 -20.08
N PHE A 428 0.51 -7.91 -19.75
CA PHE A 428 1.18 -6.69 -20.20
C PHE A 428 2.70 -6.86 -20.26
N TRP A 429 3.36 -5.97 -20.99
CA TRP A 429 4.82 -5.94 -21.10
C TRP A 429 5.44 -5.15 -19.96
N TYR A 430 6.38 -5.75 -19.23
CA TYR A 430 7.16 -5.10 -18.19
C TYR A 430 8.59 -4.90 -18.64
N GLY A 431 9.08 -3.65 -18.56
CA GLY A 431 10.41 -3.25 -19.03
C GLY A 431 11.58 -3.70 -18.15
N GLY A 432 11.35 -4.49 -17.11
CA GLY A 432 12.40 -5.05 -16.25
C GLY A 432 12.70 -4.25 -14.98
N CYS A 433 12.37 -2.94 -14.93
CA CYS A 433 12.53 -2.12 -13.71
C CYS A 433 11.29 -1.32 -13.36
N GLY A 434 11.06 -1.11 -12.06
CA GLY A 434 9.96 -0.31 -11.56
C GLY A 434 8.62 -1.07 -11.59
N GLY A 435 7.58 -0.43 -12.11
CA GLY A 435 6.22 -0.95 -12.06
C GLY A 435 5.57 -0.77 -10.68
N ASN A 436 4.40 -1.36 -10.52
CA ASN A 436 3.67 -1.40 -9.24
C ASN A 436 3.34 -2.84 -8.82
N ALA A 437 2.63 -2.97 -7.69
CA ALA A 437 2.33 -4.26 -7.05
C ALA A 437 1.23 -5.09 -7.74
N ASN A 438 0.52 -4.53 -8.73
CA ASN A 438 -0.42 -5.28 -9.57
C ASN A 438 0.32 -5.93 -10.74
N ARG A 439 1.37 -6.69 -10.44
CA ARG A 439 2.17 -7.40 -11.42
C ARG A 439 2.45 -8.81 -10.92
N PHE A 440 2.09 -9.79 -11.72
CA PHE A 440 2.18 -11.22 -11.44
C PHE A 440 2.94 -11.91 -12.56
N ASN A 441 3.68 -12.96 -12.24
CA ASN A 441 4.45 -13.65 -13.26
C ASN A 441 3.57 -14.60 -14.09
N THR A 442 2.41 -15.01 -13.55
CA THR A 442 1.46 -15.89 -14.23
C THR A 442 0.02 -15.41 -14.06
N GLU A 443 -0.86 -15.79 -15.00
CA GLU A 443 -2.30 -15.53 -14.91
C GLU A 443 -2.89 -16.19 -13.66
N ALA A 444 -2.51 -17.44 -13.37
CA ALA A 444 -2.97 -18.18 -12.20
C ALA A 444 -2.61 -17.46 -10.88
N GLU A 445 -1.41 -16.89 -10.78
CA GLU A 445 -1.01 -16.09 -9.61
C GLU A 445 -1.89 -14.84 -9.47
N CYS A 446 -2.15 -14.16 -10.59
CA CYS A 446 -3.02 -12.99 -10.65
C CYS A 446 -4.46 -13.33 -10.22
N VAL A 447 -5.07 -14.36 -10.82
CA VAL A 447 -6.46 -14.75 -10.57
C VAL A 447 -6.62 -15.24 -9.13
N ARG A 448 -5.68 -16.05 -8.64
CA ARG A 448 -5.69 -16.49 -7.23
C ARG A 448 -5.64 -15.32 -6.25
N THR A 449 -4.97 -14.22 -6.61
CA THR A 449 -4.79 -13.11 -5.67
C THR A 449 -5.81 -11.99 -5.81
N CYS A 450 -6.31 -11.74 -7.03
CA CYS A 450 -7.17 -10.62 -7.34
C CYS A 450 -8.56 -11.01 -7.86
N GLY A 451 -8.75 -12.26 -8.26
CA GLY A 451 -10.05 -12.82 -8.59
C GLY A 451 -10.99 -12.65 -7.39
N SER A 452 -12.04 -11.87 -7.58
CA SER A 452 -13.11 -11.75 -6.60
C SER A 452 -14.16 -12.81 -6.92
N ASP A 453 -14.49 -13.66 -5.94
CA ASP A 453 -15.79 -14.35 -5.90
C ASP A 453 -16.89 -13.28 -5.81
N ASN A 454 -17.32 -12.73 -6.94
CA ASN A 454 -18.49 -11.88 -7.00
C ASN A 454 -19.72 -12.81 -7.15
N PRO A 455 -20.59 -12.92 -6.14
CA PRO A 455 -21.78 -13.77 -6.22
C PRO A 455 -22.81 -13.29 -7.26
N ASN A 456 -22.61 -12.10 -7.85
CA ASN A 456 -23.42 -11.57 -8.94
C ASN A 456 -22.80 -11.76 -10.34
N ILE A 457 -21.67 -12.47 -10.46
CA ILE A 457 -21.35 -13.11 -11.73
C ILE A 457 -22.27 -14.34 -11.77
N LEU A 458 -23.27 -14.29 -12.64
CA LEU A 458 -24.04 -15.48 -13.02
C LEU A 458 -23.05 -16.64 -13.18
N PRO A 459 -23.31 -17.83 -12.60
CA PRO A 459 -22.43 -18.97 -12.82
C PRO A 459 -22.15 -19.03 -14.33
N MET A 460 -20.87 -19.00 -14.70
CA MET A 460 -20.44 -19.10 -16.08
C MET A 460 -21.30 -20.19 -16.72
N PRO A 461 -21.99 -19.92 -17.85
CA PRO A 461 -22.80 -20.94 -18.48
C PRO A 461 -21.89 -22.13 -18.72
N GLN A 462 -22.20 -23.25 -18.07
CA GLN A 462 -21.49 -24.50 -18.29
C GLN A 462 -21.68 -24.83 -19.76
N LEU A 463 -20.66 -24.57 -20.58
CA LEU A 463 -20.64 -25.04 -21.94
C LEU A 463 -20.45 -26.55 -21.85
N ASN A 464 -21.49 -27.29 -22.22
CA ASN A 464 -21.46 -28.74 -22.22
C ASN A 464 -20.23 -29.27 -22.98
N SER A 465 -19.59 -30.24 -22.33
CA SER A 465 -18.40 -30.98 -22.71
C SER A 465 -18.54 -31.81 -24.00
N PHE A 466 -18.79 -31.19 -25.15
CA PHE A 466 -18.72 -31.87 -26.46
C PHE A 466 -18.30 -30.92 -27.59
N THR A 467 -17.14 -30.27 -27.49
CA THR A 467 -16.51 -29.63 -28.67
C THR A 467 -15.72 -30.70 -29.43
N THR A 468 -16.13 -31.00 -30.65
CA THR A 468 -15.39 -31.92 -31.53
C THR A 468 -14.13 -31.23 -32.08
N LYS A 469 -13.10 -31.99 -32.47
CA LYS A 469 -11.86 -31.43 -33.07
C LYS A 469 -12.14 -30.55 -34.31
N ASP A 470 -13.30 -30.76 -34.95
CA ASP A 470 -13.79 -29.95 -36.06
C ASP A 470 -13.99 -28.47 -35.69
N ALA A 471 -14.21 -28.16 -34.40
CA ALA A 471 -14.33 -26.79 -33.90
C ALA A 471 -13.07 -25.96 -34.19
N CYS A 472 -11.89 -26.57 -34.16
CA CYS A 472 -10.62 -25.88 -34.39
C CYS A 472 -10.49 -25.33 -35.83
N PHE A 473 -11.33 -25.77 -36.78
CA PHE A 473 -11.28 -25.31 -38.17
C PHE A 473 -12.28 -24.18 -38.49
N LEU A 474 -13.12 -23.78 -37.54
CA LEU A 474 -14.07 -22.69 -37.74
C LEU A 474 -13.38 -21.33 -37.51
N GLY A 475 -13.82 -20.26 -38.17
CA GLY A 475 -13.36 -18.91 -37.83
C GLY A 475 -13.94 -18.43 -36.49
N GLN A 476 -13.38 -17.39 -35.89
CA GLN A 476 -14.01 -16.74 -34.73
C GLN A 476 -15.41 -16.20 -35.10
N ASP A 477 -16.41 -16.46 -34.25
CA ASP A 477 -17.76 -15.89 -34.41
C ASP A 477 -18.19 -15.16 -33.12
N PRO A 478 -18.10 -13.81 -33.11
CA PRO A 478 -18.49 -12.97 -31.98
C PRO A 478 -19.95 -13.13 -31.54
N GLY A 479 -20.83 -13.67 -32.38
CA GLY A 479 -22.26 -13.70 -32.11
C GLY A 479 -22.92 -12.30 -32.15
N GLY A 480 -24.22 -12.25 -31.84
CA GLY A 480 -25.06 -11.07 -32.11
C GLY A 480 -25.39 -10.18 -30.90
N CYS A 481 -25.03 -10.59 -29.69
CA CYS A 481 -25.37 -9.84 -28.47
C CYS A 481 -24.28 -8.82 -28.06
N GLN A 482 -24.61 -7.91 -27.13
CA GLN A 482 -23.70 -6.87 -26.65
C GLN A 482 -23.12 -7.12 -25.24
N ASN A 483 -23.23 -8.35 -24.75
CA ASN A 483 -22.67 -8.77 -23.47
C ASN A 483 -21.27 -9.37 -23.67
N TYR A 484 -20.33 -8.50 -24.05
CA TYR A 484 -19.01 -8.91 -24.50
C TYR A 484 -18.20 -9.60 -23.40
N THR A 485 -17.89 -10.87 -23.63
CA THR A 485 -17.01 -11.70 -22.82
C THR A 485 -15.80 -12.11 -23.65
N MET A 486 -14.61 -12.00 -23.10
CA MET A 486 -13.39 -12.41 -23.80
C MET A 486 -13.21 -13.93 -23.68
N LEU A 487 -13.15 -14.61 -24.82
CA LEU A 487 -12.99 -16.06 -24.91
C LEU A 487 -11.84 -16.39 -25.87
N TRP A 488 -11.45 -17.65 -25.91
CA TRP A 488 -10.38 -18.16 -26.75
C TRP A 488 -10.96 -18.82 -28.01
N PHE A 489 -10.27 -18.72 -29.13
CA PHE A 489 -10.53 -19.46 -30.35
C PHE A 489 -9.19 -19.93 -30.92
N PHE A 490 -9.19 -21.01 -31.68
CA PHE A 490 -8.02 -21.43 -32.42
C PHE A 490 -7.90 -20.63 -33.71
N ASP A 491 -6.85 -19.84 -33.82
CA ASP A 491 -6.50 -19.11 -35.03
C ASP A 491 -5.72 -20.04 -35.95
N THR A 492 -6.35 -20.48 -37.03
CA THR A 492 -5.73 -21.37 -38.03
C THR A 492 -4.69 -20.66 -38.88
N GLU A 493 -4.70 -19.34 -38.99
CA GLU A 493 -3.70 -18.57 -39.73
C GLU A 493 -2.40 -18.47 -38.94
N GLN A 494 -2.50 -18.25 -37.63
CA GLN A 494 -1.35 -18.13 -36.71
C GLN A 494 -0.96 -19.47 -36.06
N ASN A 495 -1.80 -20.50 -36.21
CA ASN A 495 -1.64 -21.82 -35.61
C ASN A 495 -1.46 -21.73 -34.07
N GLU A 496 -2.25 -20.87 -33.43
CA GLU A 496 -2.22 -20.63 -31.99
C GLU A 496 -3.63 -20.36 -31.44
N CYS A 497 -3.81 -20.53 -30.14
CA CYS A 497 -5.03 -20.13 -29.46
C CYS A 497 -5.00 -18.63 -29.19
N SER A 498 -5.91 -17.89 -29.79
CA SER A 498 -6.03 -16.43 -29.72
C SER A 498 -7.32 -16.00 -29.02
N ARG A 499 -7.37 -14.77 -28.52
CA ARG A 499 -8.54 -14.23 -27.80
C ARG A 499 -9.44 -13.42 -28.73
N PHE A 500 -10.75 -13.54 -28.52
CA PHE A 500 -11.76 -12.75 -29.22
C PHE A 500 -12.91 -12.31 -28.31
N TRP A 501 -13.66 -11.29 -28.75
CA TRP A 501 -14.86 -10.80 -28.06
C TRP A 501 -16.09 -11.60 -28.49
N TYR A 502 -16.71 -12.30 -27.55
CA TYR A 502 -17.99 -12.97 -27.76
C TYR A 502 -19.11 -12.17 -27.10
N GLY A 503 -20.11 -11.79 -27.88
CA GLY A 503 -21.24 -10.94 -27.50
C GLY A 503 -22.20 -11.55 -26.48
N GLY A 504 -22.02 -12.80 -26.06
CA GLY A 504 -22.83 -13.46 -25.04
C GLY A 504 -24.03 -14.25 -25.57
N CYS A 505 -24.27 -14.26 -26.89
CA CYS A 505 -25.24 -15.15 -27.53
C CYS A 505 -24.82 -15.50 -28.97
N GLY A 506 -25.24 -16.67 -29.46
CA GLY A 506 -24.90 -17.16 -30.80
C GLY A 506 -23.47 -17.69 -30.89
N GLY A 507 -22.76 -17.37 -31.97
CA GLY A 507 -21.41 -17.83 -32.21
C GLY A 507 -21.33 -19.29 -32.66
N ASN A 508 -20.09 -19.80 -32.79
CA ASN A 508 -19.81 -21.18 -33.16
C ASN A 508 -18.98 -21.91 -32.07
N GLU A 509 -18.54 -23.13 -32.40
CA GLU A 509 -17.84 -24.02 -31.47
C GLU A 509 -16.34 -23.72 -31.32
N ASN A 510 -15.75 -22.87 -32.17
CA ASN A 510 -14.37 -22.40 -31.98
C ASN A 510 -14.31 -21.33 -30.90
N ARG A 511 -14.68 -21.73 -29.68
CA ARG A 511 -14.88 -20.85 -28.54
C ARG A 511 -14.64 -21.62 -27.26
N PHE A 512 -13.49 -21.35 -26.66
CA PHE A 512 -12.99 -22.00 -25.46
C PHE A 512 -12.94 -21.00 -24.31
N VAL A 513 -13.18 -21.49 -23.11
CA VAL A 513 -13.18 -20.67 -21.90
C VAL A 513 -11.75 -20.37 -21.45
N THR A 514 -10.84 -21.34 -21.59
CA THR A 514 -9.44 -21.20 -21.23
C THR A 514 -8.53 -21.44 -22.44
N GLN A 515 -7.32 -20.88 -22.36
CA GLN A 515 -6.26 -21.18 -23.32
C GLN A 515 -5.95 -22.68 -23.31
N ASP A 516 -5.82 -23.28 -22.12
CA ASP A 516 -5.52 -24.71 -21.96
C ASP A 516 -6.57 -25.62 -22.63
N ASP A 517 -7.86 -25.29 -22.56
CA ASP A 517 -8.93 -26.05 -23.24
C ASP A 517 -8.79 -25.95 -24.77
N CYS A 518 -8.47 -24.76 -25.28
CA CYS A 518 -8.22 -24.55 -26.71
C CYS A 518 -6.97 -25.31 -27.18
N GLU A 519 -5.86 -25.19 -26.45
CA GLU A 519 -4.58 -25.79 -26.81
C GLU A 519 -4.65 -27.32 -26.71
N SER A 520 -5.26 -27.85 -25.65
CA SER A 520 -5.41 -29.30 -25.48
C SER A 520 -6.26 -29.93 -26.59
N LEU A 521 -7.27 -29.23 -27.11
CA LEU A 521 -8.10 -29.74 -28.21
C LEU A 521 -7.46 -29.53 -29.59
N CYS A 522 -6.88 -28.35 -29.84
CA CYS A 522 -6.50 -27.91 -31.18
C CYS A 522 -5.01 -28.07 -31.49
N LEU A 523 -4.13 -28.10 -30.48
CA LEU A 523 -2.67 -28.29 -30.68
C LEU A 523 -2.20 -29.74 -30.46
N THR A 524 -3.10 -30.67 -30.11
CA THR A 524 -2.75 -32.09 -30.00
C THR A 524 -2.45 -32.71 -31.38
N LYS A 525 -1.17 -33.00 -31.62
CA LYS A 525 -0.69 -33.78 -32.78
C LYS A 525 -1.38 -35.15 -32.78
N SER A 526 -2.08 -35.46 -33.87
CA SER A 526 -2.63 -36.80 -34.10
C SER A 526 -1.58 -37.80 -34.54
#